data_AF-A0A921JGF8-F1
#
_entry.id   AF-A0A921JGF8-F1
#
_cell.length_a   1.000
_cell.length_b   1.000
_cell.length_c   1.000
_cell.angle_alpha   90.00
_cell.angle_beta   90.00
_cell.angle_gamma   90.00
#
_symmetry.space_group_name_H-M   'P 1'
#
loop_
_entity.id
_entity.type
_entity.pdbx_description
1 polymer ?
#
loop_
_entity_poly.entity_id
_entity_poly.type
_entity_poly.pdbx_seq_one_letter_code
_entity_poly.pdbx_strand_id
1 'polypeptide(L)' 'MNFLRAATGRSGLLTATGQVIHSGRQQAVAEGRLSDESGRLVATASTTCLVFDLPEVRKQGPTG' A
#
# COMPACT_ATOMS: atom_id res chain seq x y z
N MET A 1 -8.41 0.92 -9.14
CA MET A 1 -9.13 0.44 -7.94
C MET A 1 -10.56 0.13 -8.35
N ASN A 2 -11.14 -0.92 -7.79
CA ASN A 2 -12.55 -1.26 -7.98
C ASN A 2 -13.24 -1.38 -6.61
N PHE A 3 -14.38 -0.71 -6.47
CA PHE A 3 -15.21 -0.78 -5.26
C PHE A 3 -16.32 -1.79 -5.49
N LEU A 4 -16.34 -2.83 -4.67
CA LEU A 4 -17.33 -3.90 -4.73
C LEU A 4 -18.52 -3.61 -3.81
N ARG A 5 -18.28 -2.84 -2.74
CA ARG A 5 -19.26 -2.48 -1.71
C ARG A 5 -19.00 -1.05 -1.24
N ALA A 6 -20.04 -0.39 -0.73
CA ALA A 6 -19.89 0.92 -0.11
C ALA A 6 -19.20 0.79 1.26
N ALA A 7 -18.10 1.52 1.44
CA ALA A 7 -17.53 1.78 2.76
C ALA A 7 -18.38 2.88 3.43
N THR A 8 -19.07 2.52 4.52
CA THR A 8 -19.95 3.44 5.26
C THR A 8 -19.60 3.42 6.74
N GLY A 9 -20.19 4.31 7.55
CA GLY A 9 -20.04 4.25 9.00
C GLY A 9 -20.50 2.93 9.64
N ARG A 10 -21.29 2.11 8.92
CA ARG A 10 -21.71 0.77 9.37
C ARG A 10 -20.74 -0.36 9.00
N SER A 11 -19.69 -0.07 8.22
CA SER A 11 -18.71 -1.07 7.80
C SER A 11 -17.74 -1.48 8.92
N GLY A 12 -17.74 -0.78 10.06
CA GLY A 12 -16.80 -1.04 11.14
C GLY A 12 -15.36 -0.74 10.73
N LEU A 13 -14.42 -1.41 11.39
CA LEU A 13 -12.99 -1.30 11.07
C LEU A 13 -12.70 -1.83 9.66
N LEU A 14 -12.14 -0.97 8.81
CA LEU A 14 -11.65 -1.37 7.50
C LEU A 14 -10.17 -1.77 7.59
N THR A 15 -9.84 -2.96 7.09
CA THR A 15 -8.46 -3.47 7.03
C THR A 15 -7.99 -3.50 5.57
N ALA A 16 -6.91 -2.78 5.27
CA ALA A 16 -6.26 -2.81 3.96
C ALA A 16 -4.98 -3.66 4.02
N THR A 17 -4.84 -4.61 3.11
CA THR A 17 -3.63 -5.42 2.94
C THR A 17 -3.12 -5.27 1.52
N GLY A 18 -1.81 -5.16 1.35
CA GLY A 18 -1.16 -5.11 0.04
C GLY A 18 -0.07 -6.16 -0.11
N GLN A 19 0.12 -6.62 -1.34
CA GLN A 19 1.20 -7.53 -1.72
C GLN A 19 1.87 -7.04 -2.99
N VAL A 20 3.20 -6.95 -2.98
CA VAL A 20 3.98 -6.74 -4.20
C VAL A 20 3.93 -8.03 -5.02
N ILE A 21 3.40 -7.93 -6.24
CA ILE A 21 3.30 -9.07 -7.16
C ILE A 21 4.43 -9.08 -8.19
N HIS A 22 5.06 -7.92 -8.42
CA HIS A 22 6.24 -7.78 -9.27
C HIS A 22 7.12 -6.63 -8.78
N SER A 23 8.43 -6.82 -8.74
CA SER A 23 9.40 -5.76 -8.41
C SER A 23 10.58 -5.82 -9.37
N GLY A 24 10.78 -4.71 -10.09
CA GLY A 24 11.94 -4.46 -10.94
C GLY A 24 12.74 -3.26 -10.45
N ARG A 25 13.83 -2.95 -11.16
CA ARG A 25 14.78 -1.89 -10.75
C ARG A 25 14.15 -0.50 -10.64
N GLN A 26 13.21 -0.15 -11.51
CA GLN A 26 12.62 1.19 -11.57
C GLN A 26 11.13 1.20 -11.24
N GLN A 27 10.46 0.05 -11.29
CA GLN A 27 9.02 -0.07 -11.12
C GLN A 27 8.66 -1.31 -10.32
N ALA A 28 7.65 -1.21 -9.47
CA ALA A 28 7.04 -2.33 -8.76
C ALA A 28 5.53 -2.30 -8.93
N VAL A 29 4.91 -3.46 -9.11
CA VAL A 29 3.46 -3.63 -9.17
C VAL A 29 3.00 -4.32 -7.90
N ALA A 30 1.99 -3.76 -7.25
CA ALA A 30 1.37 -4.32 -6.06
C ALA A 30 -0.15 -4.41 -6.22
N GLU A 31 -0.74 -5.41 -5.58
CA GLU A 31 -2.18 -5.55 -5.42
C GLU A 31 -2.58 -5.24 -3.98
N GLY A 32 -3.80 -4.73 -3.82
CA GLY A 32 -4.39 -4.35 -2.56
C GLY A 32 -5.80 -4.93 -2.41
N ARG A 33 -6.14 -5.32 -1.19
CA ARG A 33 -7.48 -5.75 -0.78
C ARG A 33 -7.91 -4.94 0.43
N LEU A 34 -9.16 -4.51 0.43
CA LEU A 34 -9.80 -3.82 1.54
C LEU A 34 -10.95 -4.67 2.04
N SER A 35 -10.97 -5.02 3.32
CA SER A 35 -12.05 -5.78 3.95
C SER A 35 -12.69 -5.01 5.11
N ASP A 36 -13.98 -5.25 5.35
CA ASP A 36 -14.69 -4.73 6.52
C ASP A 36 -14.44 -5.56 7.79
N GLU A 37 -15.02 -5.16 8.92
CA GLU A 37 -14.84 -5.83 10.22
C GLU A 37 -15.37 -7.27 10.23
N SER A 38 -16.32 -7.57 9.34
CA SER A 38 -16.84 -8.93 9.12
C SER A 38 -15.99 -9.74 8.14
N GLY A 39 -14.85 -9.21 7.69
CA GLY A 39 -13.95 -9.85 6.72
C GLY A 39 -14.44 -9.81 5.28
N ARG A 40 -15.48 -9.04 4.95
CA ARG A 40 -16.03 -8.97 3.59
C ARG A 40 -15.20 -8.01 2.73
N LEU A 41 -14.86 -8.45 1.51
CA LEU A 41 -14.10 -7.63 0.56
C LEU A 41 -14.90 -6.40 0.11
N VAL A 42 -14.41 -5.21 0.42
CA VAL A 42 -14.99 -3.91 0.07
C VAL A 42 -14.43 -3.40 -1.26
N ALA A 43 -13.13 -3.53 -1.46
CA ALA A 43 -12.47 -3.05 -2.67
C ALA A 43 -11.22 -3.87 -3.01
N THR A 44 -10.84 -3.82 -4.29
CA THR A 44 -9.53 -4.28 -4.78
C THR A 44 -8.80 -3.12 -5.45
N ALA A 45 -7.48 -3.15 -5.38
CA ALA A 45 -6.64 -2.17 -6.04
C ALA A 45 -5.43 -2.85 -6.66
N SER A 46 -4.92 -2.25 -7.73
CA SER A 46 -3.57 -2.46 -8.20
C SER A 46 -2.89 -1.10 -8.29
N THR A 47 -1.58 -1.09 -8.10
CA THR A 47 -0.76 0.12 -8.22
C THR A 47 0.57 -0.24 -8.87
N THR A 48 1.10 0.71 -9.63
CA THR A 48 2.47 0.67 -10.14
C THR A 48 3.24 1.82 -9.49
N CYS A 49 4.26 1.48 -8.72
CA CYS A 49 5.10 2.43 -8.00
C CYS A 49 6.46 2.55 -8.70
N LEU A 50 7.05 3.75 -8.67
CA LEU A 50 8.45 3.93 -9.05
C LEU A 50 9.35 3.54 -7.87
N VAL A 51 10.46 2.86 -8.18
CA VAL A 51 11.45 2.40 -7.20
C VAL A 51 12.70 3.26 -7.36
N PHE A 52 13.17 3.83 -6.26
CA PHE A 52 14.37 4.65 -6.20
C PHE A 52 15.33 4.08 -5.17
N ASP A 53 16.63 4.24 -5.42
CA ASP A 53 17.64 4.00 -4.40
C ASP A 53 17.46 5.00 -3.25
N LEU A 54 17.73 4.54 -2.03
CA LEU A 54 17.70 5.44 -0.88
C LEU A 54 18.77 6.52 -1.03
N PRO A 55 18.47 7.79 -0.68
CA PRO A 55 19.49 8.82 -0.66
C PRO A 55 20.59 8.44 0.34
N GLU A 56 21.84 8.74 0.00
CA GLU A 56 22.97 8.53 0.90
C GLU A 56 22.73 9.22 2.24
N VAL A 57 22.67 8.44 3.32
CA VAL A 57 22.49 8.98 4.68
C VAL A 57 23.76 9.74 5.05
N ARG A 58 23.69 11.08 5.01
CA ARG A 58 24.80 11.93 5.42
C ARG A 58 24.99 11.78 6.94
N LYS A 59 26.01 11.03 7.35
CA LYS A 59 26.44 11.00 8.75
C LYS A 59 26.93 12.41 9.13
N GLN A 60 26.10 13.18 9.84
CA GLN A 60 26.54 14.44 10.43
C GLN A 60 27.54 14.10 11.54
N GLY A 61 28.81 14.45 11.34
CA GLY A 61 29.84 14.34 12.37
C GLY A 61 29.56 15.27 13.54
N PRO A 62 30.19 15.05 14.71
CA PRO A 62 29.94 15.85 15.90
C PRO A 62 30.31 17.31 15.60
N THR A 63 29.35 18.22 15.82
CA THR A 63 29.62 19.66 15.87
C THR A 63 30.63 19.88 16.99
N GLY A 64 31.83 20.33 16.63
CA GLY A 64 32.89 20.67 17.57
C GLY A 64 32.56 21.87 18.44
#